data_AF-A0A7S1EPB9-F1
#
_entry.id   AF-A0A7S1EPB9-F1
#
_cell.length_a   1.000
_cell.length_b   1.000
_cell.length_c   1.000
_cell.angle_alpha   90.00
_cell.angle_beta   90.00
_cell.angle_gamma   90.00
#
_symmetry.space_group_name_H-M   'P 1'
#
loop_
_entity.id
_entity.type
_entity.pdbx_description
1 polymer ?
#
loop_
_entity_poly.entity_id
_entity_poly.type
_entity_poly.pdbx_seq_one_letter_code
_entity_poly.pdbx_strand_id
1 'polypeptide(L)'
;LILFGISLPYLSVSSNIPCFSQIERTQKRAQRISMKSSSKSTSSSSKKPKTDLLQDSIHPLQKWSKQFGVQFNSDLRIANVRGMGLGAVPIKDIRTDSSNKVTLARVPSEFSFQTNTLSNENPLRKFIASEYYKTAPWYLRLALQVLYEKYSGFP
;
A
#
# COMPACT_ATOMS: atom_id res chain seq x y z
N LEU A 1 -56.15 14.48 -26.36
CA LEU A 1 -55.59 15.59 -25.55
C LEU A 1 -54.35 15.07 -24.83
N ILE A 2 -53.20 15.70 -25.14
CA ILE A 2 -51.87 15.68 -24.48
C ILE A 2 -51.11 14.34 -24.39
N LEU A 3 -50.22 14.17 -25.38
CA LEU A 3 -48.99 13.37 -25.37
C LEU A 3 -47.91 14.15 -24.61
N PHE A 4 -47.25 13.53 -23.63
CA PHE A 4 -45.99 14.05 -23.05
C PHE A 4 -44.81 13.34 -23.70
N GLY A 5 -44.05 14.11 -24.48
CA GLY A 5 -42.76 13.70 -25.04
C GLY A 5 -41.67 13.75 -23.98
N ILE A 6 -41.02 12.61 -23.75
CA ILE A 6 -39.75 12.54 -23.04
C ILE A 6 -38.67 12.57 -24.12
N SER A 7 -38.10 13.75 -24.35
CA SER A 7 -36.88 13.90 -25.14
C SER A 7 -35.71 13.31 -24.35
N LEU A 8 -35.27 12.12 -24.73
CA LEU A 8 -33.95 11.60 -24.37
C LEU A 8 -32.89 12.55 -24.96
N PRO A 9 -32.00 13.15 -24.15
CA PRO A 9 -30.84 13.82 -24.72
C PRO A 9 -29.98 12.75 -25.39
N TYR A 10 -29.82 12.92 -26.71
CA TYR A 10 -28.78 12.28 -27.49
C TYR A 10 -27.45 12.38 -26.74
N LEU A 11 -26.96 11.25 -26.21
CA LEU A 11 -25.56 11.04 -25.92
C LEU A 11 -24.84 11.03 -27.27
N SER A 12 -24.48 12.22 -27.75
CA SER A 12 -23.50 12.35 -28.81
C SER A 12 -22.17 11.85 -28.25
N VAL A 13 -21.83 10.61 -28.60
CA VAL A 13 -20.48 10.10 -28.45
C VAL A 13 -19.59 10.91 -29.37
N SER A 14 -19.11 12.05 -28.87
CA SER A 14 -18.04 12.80 -29.50
C SER A 14 -16.77 11.98 -29.36
N SER A 15 -16.40 11.32 -30.46
CA SER A 15 -15.10 10.74 -30.70
C SER A 15 -14.05 11.86 -30.79
N ASN A 16 -13.58 12.34 -29.65
CA ASN A 16 -12.33 13.05 -29.52
C ASN A 16 -11.61 12.44 -28.33
N ILE A 17 -10.41 11.91 -28.56
CA ILE A 17 -9.54 11.33 -27.53
C ILE A 17 -8.59 12.46 -27.05
N PRO A 18 -8.91 13.22 -25.99
CA PRO A 18 -7.93 14.08 -25.33
C PRO A 18 -7.08 13.30 -24.29
N CYS A 19 -7.27 11.98 -24.16
CA CYS A 19 -6.73 11.21 -23.05
C CYS A 19 -5.20 11.03 -23.14
N PHE A 20 -4.64 10.72 -24.31
CA PHE A 20 -3.20 10.43 -24.43
C PHE A 20 -2.30 11.67 -24.26
N SER A 21 -2.65 12.81 -24.84
CA SER A 21 -1.84 14.03 -24.75
C SER A 21 -1.87 14.65 -23.35
N GLN A 22 -2.97 14.51 -22.61
CA GLN A 22 -3.04 14.92 -21.21
C GLN A 22 -2.26 13.98 -20.27
N ILE A 23 -2.31 12.66 -20.51
CA ILE A 23 -1.49 11.68 -19.78
C ILE A 23 0.00 12.00 -19.97
N GLU A 24 0.45 12.22 -21.21
CA GLU A 24 1.85 12.51 -21.51
C GLU A 24 2.32 13.82 -20.86
N ARG A 25 1.50 14.88 -20.90
CA ARG A 25 1.79 16.15 -20.22
C ARG A 25 1.89 15.98 -18.70
N THR A 26 0.99 15.19 -18.12
CA THR A 26 0.98 14.92 -16.68
C THR A 26 2.20 14.10 -16.26
N GLN A 27 2.57 13.08 -17.04
CA GLN A 27 3.76 12.27 -16.83
C GLN A 27 5.05 13.11 -16.93
N LYS A 28 5.17 13.97 -17.95
CA LYS A 28 6.30 14.89 -18.10
C LYS A 28 6.41 15.86 -16.91
N ARG A 29 5.28 16.36 -16.40
CA ARG A 29 5.26 17.25 -15.22
C ARG A 29 5.68 16.50 -13.95
N ALA A 30 5.17 15.28 -13.73
CA ALA A 30 5.53 14.44 -12.61
C ALA A 30 7.02 14.07 -12.63
N GLN A 31 7.56 13.71 -13.80
CA GLN A 31 9.00 13.43 -13.97
C GLN A 31 9.87 14.64 -13.66
N ARG A 32 9.50 15.84 -14.14
CA ARG A 32 10.23 17.08 -13.82
C ARG A 32 10.23 17.39 -12.32
N ILE A 33 9.11 17.15 -11.63
CA ILE A 33 9.02 17.32 -10.17
C ILE A 33 9.92 16.28 -9.48
N SER A 34 9.81 15.01 -9.87
CA SER A 34 10.63 13.91 -9.31
C SER A 34 12.13 14.16 -9.46
N MET A 35 12.57 14.71 -10.60
CA MET A 35 13.99 15.04 -10.83
C MET A 35 14.45 16.17 -9.90
N LYS A 36 13.59 17.15 -9.62
CA LYS A 36 13.88 18.28 -8.72
C LYS A 36 13.83 17.90 -7.24
N SER A 37 13.01 16.92 -6.87
CA SER A 37 12.81 16.48 -5.48
C SER A 37 13.81 15.40 -5.01
N SER A 38 14.86 15.13 -5.79
CA SER A 38 15.81 14.03 -5.54
C SER A 38 16.77 14.22 -4.35
N SER A 39 16.54 15.22 -3.49
CA SER A 39 17.34 15.47 -2.30
C SER A 39 16.56 15.13 -1.03
N LYS A 40 16.94 14.03 -0.37
CA LYS A 40 16.50 13.59 0.98
C LYS A 40 15.04 13.14 1.11
N SER A 41 14.72 12.00 0.53
CA SER A 41 13.97 10.99 1.31
C SER A 41 15.02 10.07 1.92
N THR A 42 14.97 9.84 3.22
CA THR A 42 15.95 9.08 4.00
C THR A 42 16.16 7.68 3.42
N SER A 43 17.12 7.55 2.51
CA SER A 43 17.75 6.26 2.23
C SER A 43 18.58 5.93 3.47
N SER A 44 18.28 4.80 4.09
CA SER A 44 19.15 4.21 5.09
C SER A 44 20.55 4.08 4.48
N SER A 45 21.44 4.97 4.89
CA SER A 45 22.78 5.13 4.35
C SER A 45 23.57 3.84 4.53
N SER A 46 23.77 3.10 3.45
CA SER A 46 24.77 2.03 3.38
C SER A 46 25.54 2.19 2.07
N LYS A 47 26.85 2.41 2.18
CA LYS A 47 27.77 2.50 1.04
C LYS A 47 27.86 1.11 0.38
N LYS A 48 27.44 1.06 -0.89
CA LYS A 48 27.36 -0.04 -1.88
C LYS A 48 25.92 -0.52 -2.13
N PRO A 49 25.47 -0.62 -3.40
CA PRO A 49 24.19 -1.18 -3.74
C PRO A 49 24.29 -2.70 -3.57
N LYS A 50 24.00 -3.21 -2.37
CA LYS A 50 23.76 -4.64 -2.19
C LYS A 50 22.37 -4.93 -2.73
N THR A 51 22.32 -5.76 -3.76
CA THR A 51 21.12 -6.18 -4.48
C THR A 51 20.07 -6.89 -3.60
N ASP A 52 20.36 -7.15 -2.32
CA ASP A 52 19.50 -7.90 -1.39
C ASP A 52 19.07 -7.11 -0.13
N LEU A 53 18.95 -5.77 -0.19
CA LEU A 53 18.45 -4.94 0.91
C LEU A 53 17.09 -5.40 1.48
N LEU A 54 16.24 -5.98 0.63
CA LEU A 54 14.95 -6.53 1.04
C LEU A 54 15.11 -7.81 1.87
N GLN A 55 16.12 -8.63 1.57
CA GLN A 55 16.37 -9.88 2.27
C GLN A 55 16.97 -9.64 3.66
N ASP A 56 17.85 -8.64 3.77
CA ASP A 56 18.42 -8.17 5.04
C ASP A 56 17.34 -7.67 6.01
N SER A 57 16.20 -7.19 5.50
CA SER A 57 15.07 -6.68 6.28
C SER A 57 14.09 -7.76 6.77
N ILE A 58 14.14 -8.98 6.23
CA ILE A 58 13.21 -10.06 6.57
C ILE A 58 13.43 -10.55 8.00
N HIS A 59 14.69 -10.74 8.40
CA HIS A 59 15.01 -11.31 9.71
C HIS A 59 14.60 -10.37 10.86
N PRO A 60 14.86 -9.05 10.81
CA PRO A 60 14.29 -8.10 11.76
C PRO A 60 12.76 -8.14 11.82
N LEU A 61 12.07 -8.19 10.67
CA LEU A 61 10.61 -8.27 10.60
C LEU A 61 10.07 -9.57 11.22
N GLN A 62 10.72 -10.70 10.99
CA GLN A 62 10.37 -11.97 11.60
C GLN A 62 10.59 -11.96 13.12
N LYS A 63 11.68 -11.35 13.60
CA LYS A 63 11.94 -11.20 15.03
C LYS A 63 10.90 -10.32 15.70
N TRP A 64 10.63 -9.14 15.11
CA TRP A 64 9.62 -8.21 15.59
C TRP A 64 8.23 -8.85 15.60
N SER A 65 7.81 -9.45 14.49
CA SER A 65 6.48 -10.07 14.37
C SER A 65 6.27 -11.18 15.42
N LYS A 66 7.28 -12.00 15.73
CA LYS A 66 7.25 -12.98 16.83
C LYS A 66 7.08 -12.34 18.21
N GLN A 67 7.80 -11.25 18.51
CA GLN A 67 7.67 -10.53 19.79
C GLN A 67 6.24 -10.03 20.02
N PHE A 68 5.55 -9.75 18.93
CA PHE A 68 4.24 -9.14 18.90
C PHE A 68 3.11 -10.14 18.62
N GLY A 69 3.38 -11.44 18.71
CA GLY A 69 2.35 -12.47 18.64
C GLY A 69 1.85 -12.79 17.22
N VAL A 70 2.53 -12.31 16.18
CA VAL A 70 2.30 -12.77 14.81
C VAL A 70 2.86 -14.19 14.68
N GLN A 71 2.01 -15.12 14.26
CA GLN A 71 2.38 -16.52 14.11
C GLN A 71 2.34 -16.88 12.62
N PHE A 72 3.45 -17.41 12.11
CA PHE A 72 3.52 -18.01 10.79
C PHE A 72 3.56 -19.53 10.93
N ASN A 73 2.93 -20.22 10.00
CA ASN A 73 3.06 -21.67 9.91
C ASN A 73 4.53 -22.05 9.71
N SER A 74 5.01 -23.05 10.46
CA SER A 74 6.40 -23.53 10.38
C SER A 74 6.77 -24.12 9.02
N ASP A 75 5.78 -24.52 8.23
CA ASP A 75 5.95 -25.05 6.88
C ASP A 75 6.09 -23.94 5.84
N LEU A 76 6.12 -22.67 6.24
CA LEU A 76 6.35 -21.52 5.37
C LEU A 76 7.68 -20.83 5.68
N ARG A 77 8.38 -20.40 4.63
CA ARG A 77 9.51 -19.45 4.72
C ARG A 77 9.25 -18.22 3.87
N ILE A 78 9.74 -17.07 4.32
CA ILE A 78 9.72 -15.85 3.51
C ILE A 78 10.97 -15.87 2.61
N ALA A 79 10.78 -15.82 1.31
CA ALA A 79 11.86 -15.83 0.32
C ALA A 79 11.51 -14.95 -0.87
N ASN A 80 12.55 -14.48 -1.58
CA ASN A 80 12.38 -13.76 -2.85
C ASN A 80 12.20 -14.78 -3.98
N VAL A 81 11.01 -14.81 -4.57
CA VAL A 81 10.66 -15.68 -5.69
C VAL A 81 10.88 -14.93 -6.99
N ARG A 82 11.73 -15.47 -7.86
CA ARG A 82 12.05 -14.85 -9.16
C ARG A 82 10.76 -14.58 -9.95
N GLY A 83 10.54 -13.32 -10.31
CA GLY A 83 9.37 -12.87 -11.08
C GLY A 83 8.13 -12.53 -10.24
N MET A 84 8.07 -12.92 -8.97
CA MET A 84 6.96 -12.56 -8.05
C MET A 84 7.41 -11.61 -6.92
N GLY A 85 8.71 -11.52 -6.66
CA GLY A 85 9.25 -10.74 -5.56
C GLY A 85 9.20 -11.49 -4.23
N LEU A 86 9.18 -10.75 -3.12
CA LEU A 86 9.18 -11.32 -1.77
C LEU A 86 7.82 -11.96 -1.45
N GLY A 87 7.82 -13.22 -1.00
CA GLY A 87 6.60 -13.93 -0.64
C GLY A 87 6.82 -15.05 0.37
N ALA A 88 5.73 -15.59 0.90
CA ALA A 88 5.74 -16.80 1.72
C ALA A 88 5.70 -18.05 0.82
N VAL A 89 6.67 -18.94 0.98
CA VAL A 89 6.88 -20.13 0.16
C VAL A 89 6.82 -21.37 1.05
N PRO A 90 6.11 -22.42 0.66
CA PRO A 90 6.10 -23.68 1.40
C PRO A 90 7.49 -24.34 1.40
N ILE A 91 7.88 -24.86 2.56
CA ILE A 91 9.05 -25.72 2.77
C ILE A 91 8.65 -27.19 2.57
N LYS A 92 7.39 -27.53 2.86
CA LYS A 92 6.79 -28.85 2.73
C LYS A 92 5.42 -28.73 2.08
N ASP A 93 4.92 -29.84 1.53
CA ASP A 93 3.58 -29.91 0.97
C ASP A 93 2.53 -29.61 2.05
N ILE A 94 1.77 -28.53 1.85
CA ILE A 94 0.65 -28.16 2.73
C ILE A 94 -0.62 -28.77 2.12
N ARG A 95 -1.10 -29.87 2.72
CA ARG A 95 -2.37 -30.48 2.33
C ARG A 95 -3.53 -29.67 2.91
N THR A 96 -4.39 -29.16 2.05
CA THR A 96 -5.65 -28.53 2.43
C THR A 96 -6.78 -29.53 2.18
N ASP A 97 -7.09 -30.35 3.19
CA ASP A 97 -8.33 -31.11 3.16
C ASP A 97 -9.48 -30.16 3.48
N SER A 98 -10.63 -30.31 2.81
CA SER A 98 -11.78 -29.41 2.96
C SER A 98 -12.30 -29.27 4.40
N SER A 99 -11.99 -30.25 5.26
CA SER A 99 -12.29 -30.29 6.69
C SER A 99 -11.19 -29.70 7.57
N ASN A 100 -9.95 -29.55 7.08
CA ASN A 100 -8.80 -29.14 7.88
C ASN A 100 -8.15 -27.88 7.31
N LYS A 101 -8.69 -26.72 7.70
CA LYS A 101 -8.15 -25.41 7.30
C LYS A 101 -6.81 -25.18 7.99
N VAL A 102 -5.72 -25.34 7.24
CA VAL A 102 -4.38 -24.97 7.72
C VAL A 102 -4.28 -23.46 7.83
N THR A 103 -4.04 -22.96 9.04
CA THR A 103 -3.78 -21.53 9.26
C THR A 103 -2.35 -21.22 8.81
N LEU A 104 -2.21 -20.42 7.75
CA LEU A 104 -0.91 -20.04 7.19
C LEU A 104 -0.22 -18.94 8.00
N ALA A 105 -1.00 -17.97 8.46
CA ALA A 105 -0.54 -16.91 9.33
C ALA A 105 -1.68 -16.42 10.23
N ARG A 106 -1.32 -16.01 11.44
CA ARG A 106 -2.19 -15.30 12.37
C ARG A 106 -1.55 -13.96 12.67
N VAL A 107 -2.23 -12.88 12.30
CA VAL A 107 -1.77 -11.51 12.54
C VAL A 107 -2.76 -10.86 13.51
N PRO A 108 -2.31 -10.42 14.69
CA PRO A 108 -3.15 -9.65 15.60
C PRO A 108 -3.66 -8.36 14.93
N SER A 109 -4.89 -7.96 15.23
CA SER A 109 -5.55 -6.82 14.58
C SER A 109 -4.83 -5.49 14.82
N GLU A 110 -4.05 -5.39 15.88
CA GLU A 110 -3.25 -4.24 16.27
C GLU A 110 -2.17 -3.90 15.22
N PHE A 111 -1.75 -4.87 14.40
CA PHE A 111 -0.78 -4.67 13.33
C PHE A 111 -1.41 -4.32 11.99
N SER A 112 -2.74 -4.26 11.93
CA SER A 112 -3.43 -3.77 10.74
C SER A 112 -3.46 -2.25 10.77
N PHE A 113 -2.99 -1.62 9.70
CA PHE A 113 -3.24 -0.20 9.48
C PHE A 113 -4.72 0.00 9.20
N GLN A 114 -5.46 0.50 10.19
CA GLN A 114 -6.85 0.90 10.01
C GLN A 114 -6.92 2.42 9.92
N THR A 115 -7.82 2.91 9.08
CA THR A 115 -8.06 4.36 8.93
C THR A 115 -8.54 5.03 10.22
N ASN A 116 -8.93 4.24 11.22
CA ASN A 116 -9.55 4.70 12.47
C ASN A 116 -8.62 4.54 13.69
N THR A 117 -7.48 3.84 13.54
CA THR A 117 -6.54 3.53 14.63
C THR A 117 -5.31 4.42 14.54
N LEU A 118 -5.49 5.73 14.72
CA LEU A 118 -4.36 6.61 15.00
C LEU A 118 -4.35 6.96 16.48
N SER A 119 -3.21 6.69 17.12
CA SER A 119 -2.97 7.09 18.50
C SER A 119 -3.25 8.58 18.69
N ASN A 120 -3.73 8.95 19.88
CA ASN A 120 -3.95 10.35 20.26
C ASN A 120 -2.67 11.19 20.15
N GLU A 121 -1.52 10.54 20.26
CA GLU A 121 -0.20 11.15 20.20
C GLU A 121 0.29 11.39 18.76
N ASN A 122 -0.38 10.82 17.75
CA ASN A 122 0.04 10.93 16.36
C ASN A 122 -0.24 12.34 15.80
N PRO A 123 0.80 13.10 15.41
CA PRO A 123 0.68 14.44 14.82
C PRO A 123 -0.21 14.50 13.57
N LEU A 124 -0.36 13.39 12.82
CA LEU A 124 -1.32 13.32 11.71
C LEU A 124 -2.74 13.55 12.16
N ARG A 125 -3.10 13.30 13.42
CA ARG A 125 -4.49 13.45 13.88
C ARG A 125 -5.05 14.83 13.59
N LYS A 126 -4.22 15.89 13.70
CA LYS A 126 -4.63 17.27 13.34
C LYS A 126 -4.92 17.41 11.85
N PHE A 127 -4.15 16.75 10.99
CA PHE A 127 -4.36 16.73 9.55
C PHE A 127 -5.57 15.84 9.16
N ILE A 128 -5.75 14.72 9.86
CA ILE A 128 -6.85 13.77 9.69
C ILE A 128 -8.19 14.37 10.11
N ALA A 129 -8.17 15.25 11.11
CA ALA A 129 -9.34 16.01 11.53
C ALA A 129 -9.79 17.05 10.49
N SER A 130 -8.97 17.36 9.48
CA SER A 130 -9.35 18.27 8.40
C SER A 130 -10.48 17.68 7.53
N GLU A 131 -11.38 18.55 7.07
CA GLU A 131 -12.45 18.19 6.13
C GLU A 131 -11.90 17.46 4.89
N TYR A 132 -10.78 17.95 4.34
CA TYR A 132 -10.13 17.38 3.16
C TYR A 132 -9.70 15.91 3.33
N TYR A 133 -9.25 15.53 4.54
CA TYR A 133 -8.88 14.15 4.81
C TYR A 133 -10.11 13.27 4.98
N LYS A 134 -11.17 13.77 5.63
CA LYS A 134 -12.42 13.00 5.83
C LYS A 134 -13.13 12.69 4.50
N THR A 135 -13.07 13.62 3.54
CA THR A 135 -13.64 13.42 2.20
C THR A 135 -12.74 12.60 1.28
N ALA A 136 -11.50 12.31 1.69
CA ALA A 136 -10.56 11.54 0.88
C ALA A 136 -10.94 10.03 0.85
N PRO A 137 -10.74 9.36 -0.29
CA PRO A 137 -10.90 7.91 -0.38
C PRO A 137 -10.02 7.17 0.63
N TRP A 138 -10.51 6.03 1.13
CA TRP A 138 -9.84 5.26 2.19
C TRP A 138 -8.39 4.85 1.83
N TYR A 139 -8.12 4.54 0.56
CA TYR A 139 -6.78 4.16 0.10
C TYR A 139 -5.79 5.32 0.16
N LEU A 140 -6.25 6.56 -0.09
CA LEU A 140 -5.41 7.75 -0.01
C LEU A 140 -5.10 8.07 1.45
N ARG A 141 -6.09 7.89 2.33
CA ARG A 141 -5.94 8.02 3.78
C ARG A 141 -4.88 7.06 4.33
N LEU A 142 -4.93 5.78 3.93
CA LEU A 142 -3.92 4.78 4.29
C LEU A 142 -2.53 5.10 3.72
N ALA A 143 -2.44 5.52 2.45
CA ALA A 143 -1.15 5.85 1.84
C ALA A 143 -0.44 7.00 2.60
N LEU A 144 -1.19 8.02 3.01
CA LEU A 144 -0.67 9.11 3.83
C LEU A 144 -0.20 8.64 5.21
N GLN A 145 -0.95 7.73 5.85
CA GLN A 145 -0.56 7.13 7.13
C GLN A 145 0.75 6.34 6.99
N VAL A 146 0.89 5.50 5.96
CA VAL A 146 2.13 4.74 5.69
C VAL A 146 3.31 5.66 5.44
N LEU A 147 3.13 6.72 4.64
CA LEU A 147 4.18 7.70 4.41
C LEU A 147 4.61 8.40 5.69
N TYR A 148 3.64 8.75 6.54
CA TYR A 148 3.93 9.38 7.81
C TYR A 148 4.73 8.50 8.75
N GLU A 149 4.31 7.24 8.96
CA GLU A 149 5.04 6.28 9.80
C GLU A 149 6.47 6.06 9.28
N LYS A 150 6.63 5.97 7.95
CA LYS A 150 7.93 5.79 7.31
C LYS A 150 8.92 6.93 7.60
N TYR A 151 8.47 8.17 7.67
CA TYR A 151 9.36 9.34 7.80
C TYR A 151 9.41 9.94 9.19
N SER A 152 8.32 9.84 9.95
CA SER A 152 8.20 10.45 11.27
C SER A 152 8.66 9.52 12.37
N GLY A 153 8.77 8.21 12.07
CA GLY A 153 9.25 7.21 13.02
C GLY A 153 8.46 7.27 14.32
N PHE A 154 7.16 7.02 14.26
CA PHE A 154 6.48 6.68 15.50
C PHE A 154 7.02 5.31 15.94
N PRO A 155 7.58 5.20 17.17
CA PRO A 155 8.11 3.93 17.67
C PRO A 155 7.02 2.86 17.79
#